data_AF-A0A1B0AVF7-F1
#
_entry.id   AF-A0A1B0AVF7-F1
#
_cell.length_a   1.000
_cell.length_b   1.000
_cell.length_c   1.000
_cell.angle_alpha   90.00
_cell.angle_beta   90.00
_cell.angle_gamma   90.00
#
_symmetry.space_group_name_H-M   'P 1'
#
loop_
_entity.id
_entity.type
_entity.pdbx_description
1 polymer ?
#
loop_
_entity_poly.entity_id
_entity_poly.type
_entity_poly.pdbx_seq_one_letter_code
_entity_poly.pdbx_strand_id
1 'polypeptide(L)' 'MHSRKYTGERPYKCHLGEKAFIRQQDMKLHRVIHSDEKPHQCFECGKSFKRPDKLRDHIRNIDDG' A
#
# COMPACT_ATOMS: atom_id res chain seq x y z
N MET A 1 15.35 -30.68 15.81
CA MET A 1 15.27 -29.93 14.53
C MET A 1 14.09 -28.98 14.59
N HIS A 2 14.35 -27.68 14.68
CA HIS A 2 13.34 -26.65 14.42
C HIS A 2 13.81 -25.91 13.17
N SER A 3 12.98 -25.94 12.14
CA SER A 3 13.24 -25.47 10.79
C SER A 3 13.80 -24.05 10.77
N ARG A 4 15.11 -23.94 10.53
CA ARG A 4 15.90 -22.72 10.32
C ARG A 4 15.59 -22.01 8.98
N LYS A 5 14.34 -22.08 8.50
CA LYS A 5 13.90 -21.56 7.19
C LYS A 5 12.86 -20.45 7.27
N TYR A 6 12.70 -19.80 8.41
CA TYR A 6 12.04 -18.49 8.46
C TYR A 6 13.09 -17.41 8.69
N THR A 7 13.96 -17.18 7.71
CA THR A 7 14.59 -15.86 7.57
C THR A 7 13.49 -14.91 7.12
N GLY A 8 12.55 -14.60 8.02
CA GLY A 8 11.53 -13.56 7.86
C GLY A 8 12.17 -12.18 7.85
N GLU A 9 13.33 -12.04 7.22
CA GLU A 9 14.06 -10.81 7.05
C GLU A 9 13.20 -9.92 6.17
N ARG A 10 12.54 -9.00 6.84
CA ARG A 10 11.76 -7.92 6.26
C ARG A 10 12.67 -6.70 6.31
N PRO A 11 13.56 -6.51 5.31
CA PRO A 11 14.55 -5.43 5.34
C PRO A 11 13.88 -4.06 5.34
N TYR A 12 12.65 -3.97 4.82
CA TYR A 12 11.90 -2.72 4.75
C TYR A 12 11.03 -2.53 5.99
N LYS A 13 11.61 -2.00 7.06
CA LYS A 13 10.89 -1.68 8.30
C LYS A 13 10.25 -0.30 8.19
N CYS A 14 9.02 -0.16 8.70
CA CYS A 14 8.44 1.15 8.94
C CYS A 14 9.06 1.74 10.23
N HIS A 15 9.35 3.04 10.24
CA HIS A 15 9.82 3.73 11.46
C HIS A 15 8.68 4.37 12.26
N LEU A 16 7.51 4.51 11.65
CA LEU A 16 6.30 5.08 12.26
C LEU A 16 5.42 4.00 12.91
N GLY A 17 5.81 2.72 12.82
CA GLY A 17 5.12 1.60 13.45
C GLY A 17 5.94 0.32 13.39
N GLU A 18 5.42 -0.77 13.94
CA GLU A 18 6.19 -2.02 14.10
C GLU A 18 6.11 -2.97 12.88
N LYS A 19 5.49 -2.51 11.78
CA LYS A 19 5.34 -3.34 10.58
C LYS A 19 6.61 -3.29 9.74
N ALA A 20 7.07 -4.48 9.37
CA ALA A 20 8.15 -4.67 8.41
C ALA A 20 7.63 -5.39 7.15
N PHE A 21 8.23 -5.11 6.00
CA PHE A 21 7.84 -5.63 4.70
C PHE A 21 9.02 -6.29 4.00
N ILE A 22 8.71 -7.28 3.17
CA ILE A 22 9.72 -7.99 2.35
C ILE A 22 10.07 -7.15 1.11
N ARG A 23 9.11 -6.36 0.59
CA ARG A 23 9.29 -5.53 -0.60
C ARG A 23 9.21 -4.06 -0.26
N GLN A 24 10.04 -3.25 -0.91
CA GLN A 24 10.08 -1.80 -0.73
C GLN A 24 8.77 -1.13 -1.12
N GLN A 25 8.13 -1.61 -2.20
CA GLN A 25 6.85 -1.08 -2.69
C GLN A 25 5.75 -1.19 -1.62
N ASP A 26 5.70 -2.30 -0.89
CA ASP A 26 4.69 -2.53 0.14
C ASP A 26 4.93 -1.62 1.35
N MET A 27 6.20 -1.41 1.73
CA MET A 27 6.55 -0.43 2.77
C MET A 27 6.24 1.00 2.33
N LYS A 28 6.49 1.36 1.07
CA LYS A 28 6.18 2.69 0.51
C LYS A 28 4.67 2.94 0.52
N LEU A 29 3.86 1.97 0.08
CA LEU A 29 2.40 2.02 0.15
C LEU A 29 1.88 2.06 1.59
N HIS A 30 2.56 1.36 2.51
CA HIS A 30 2.23 1.42 3.92
C HIS A 30 2.49 2.81 4.51
N ARG A 31 3.57 3.51 4.13
CA ARG A 31 3.83 4.88 4.65
C ARG A 31 2.69 5.86 4.34
N VAL A 32 1.97 5.65 3.25
CA VAL A 32 0.80 6.45 2.85
C VAL A 32 -0.39 6.29 3.81
N ILE A 33 -0.37 5.34 4.75
CA ILE A 33 -1.40 5.27 5.80
C ILE A 33 -1.11 6.23 6.95
N HIS A 34 0.18 6.49 7.21
CA HIS A 34 0.64 7.42 8.24
C HIS A 34 0.58 8.87 7.75
N SER A 35 0.70 9.07 6.44
CA SER A 35 0.37 10.34 5.80
C SER A 35 -1.14 10.36 5.47
N ASP A 36 -1.78 11.53 5.59
CA ASP A 36 -3.13 11.74 5.04
C ASP A 36 -3.10 12.05 3.54
N GLU A 37 -1.92 12.01 2.92
CA GLU A 37 -1.78 12.08 1.48
C GLU A 37 -2.47 10.92 0.79
N LYS A 38 -3.20 11.23 -0.28
CA LYS A 38 -3.83 10.26 -1.16
C LYS A 38 -3.29 10.50 -2.57
N PRO A 39 -2.11 9.93 -2.91
CA PRO A 39 -1.41 10.24 -4.15
C PRO A 39 -2.13 9.72 -5.40
N HIS A 40 -3.10 8.81 -5.24
CA HIS A 40 -3.83 8.20 -6.34
C HIS A 40 -5.21 8.83 -6.47
N GLN A 41 -5.32 9.91 -7.25
CA GLN A 41 -6.58 10.58 -7.52
C GLN A 41 -7.22 10.05 -8.80
N CYS A 42 -8.53 9.84 -8.76
CA CYS A 42 -9.34 9.62 -9.94
C CYS A 42 -9.58 10.94 -10.66
N PHE A 43 -9.26 11.00 -11.95
CA PHE A 43 -9.48 12.19 -12.76
C PHE A 43 -10.97 12.41 -13.08
N GLU A 44 -11.74 11.34 -13.29
CA GLU A 44 -13.18 11.43 -13.64
C GLU A 44 -14.04 12.04 -12.50
N CYS A 45 -13.94 11.52 -11.28
CA CYS A 45 -14.77 11.96 -10.16
C CYS A 45 -14.02 12.74 -9.07
N GLY A 46 -12.72 12.95 -9.22
CA GLY A 46 -11.87 13.66 -8.24
C GLY A 46 -11.59 12.90 -6.94
N LYS A 47 -12.10 11.67 -6.74
CA LYS A 47 -11.87 10.88 -5.52
C LYS A 47 -10.41 10.42 -5.40
N SER A 48 -9.82 10.64 -4.24
CA SER A 48 -8.44 10.22 -3.95
C SER A 48 -8.38 8.93 -3.12
N PHE A 49 -7.39 8.09 -3.42
CA PHE A 49 -7.15 6.77 -2.84
C PHE A 49 -5.73 6.66 -2.29
N LYS A 50 -5.56 5.90 -1.20
CA LYS A 50 -4.25 5.62 -0.60
C LYS A 50 -3.47 4.53 -1.34
N ARG A 51 -4.14 3.69 -2.14
CA ARG A 51 -3.54 2.56 -2.83
C ARG A 51 -3.95 2.49 -4.31
N PRO A 52 -3.04 2.09 -5.22
CA PRO A 52 -3.29 2.09 -6.66
C PRO A 52 -4.28 0.99 -7.08
N ASP A 53 -4.30 -0.16 -6.40
CA ASP A 53 -5.26 -1.23 -6.67
C ASP A 53 -6.70 -0.79 -6.37
N LYS A 54 -6.90 0.07 -5.36
CA LYS A 54 -8.21 0.65 -5.05
C LYS A 54 -8.65 1.69 -6.07
N LEU A 55 -7.73 2.52 -6.55
CA LEU A 55 -8.03 3.42 -7.66
C LEU A 55 -8.38 2.64 -8.94
N ARG A 56 -7.62 1.58 -9.27
CA ARG A 56 -7.87 0.76 -10.45
C ARG A 56 -9.23 0.07 -10.40
N ASP A 57 -9.56 -0.52 -9.25
CA ASP A 57 -10.86 -1.13 -9.01
C ASP A 57 -11.98 -0.09 -9.10
N HIS A 58 -11.77 1.10 -8.51
CA HIS A 58 -12.70 2.21 -8.64
C HIS A 58 -12.92 2.60 -10.11
N ILE A 59 -11.85 2.92 -10.86
CA ILE A 59 -11.94 3.33 -12.28
C ILE A 59 -12.70 2.31 -13.12
N ARG A 60 -12.45 1.01 -12.89
CA ARG A 60 -13.17 -0.04 -13.60
C ARG A 60 -14.69 -0.03 -13.35
N ASN A 61 -15.13 0.49 -12.21
CA ASN A 61 -16.53 0.61 -11.82
C ASN A 61 -17.05 2.07 -11.93
N ILE A 62 -16.29 3.02 -12.50
CA ILE A 62 -16.75 4.41 -12.68
C ILE A 62 -17.82 4.51 -13.76
N ASP A 63 -17.78 3.66 -14.79
CA ASP A 63 -18.72 3.65 -15.91
C ASP A 63 -20.20 3.33 -15.53
N ASP A 64 -20.51 3.09 -14.25
CA ASP A 64 -21.87 2.74 -13.78
C ASP A 64 -22.64 3.92 -13.12
N GLY A 65 -22.13 5.16 -13.20
CA GLY A 65 -22.72 6.34 -12.56
C GLY A 65 -23.05 7.48 -13.50
#